data_AF-D3SCL6-F1
#
_entry.id   AF-D3SCL6-F1
#
_cell.length_a   1.000
_cell.length_b   1.000
_cell.length_c   1.000
_cell.angle_alpha   90.00
_cell.angle_beta   90.00
_cell.angle_gamma   90.00
#
_symmetry.space_group_name_H-M   'P 1'
#
loop_
_entity.id
_entity.type
_entity.pdbx_description
1 polymer ?
#
loop_
_entity_poly.entity_id
_entity_poly.type
_entity_poly.pdbx_seq_one_letter_code
_entity_poly.pdbx_strand_id
1 'polypeptide(L)' 'MNEPNKRSTVYFEPDLHRALRMKAASTQCSISDLVNRAVRQVLIEDQEDLRAFEDRVAEPTMSYEALLDDLKAHGKL' A
#
# COMPACT_ATOMS: atom_id res chain seq x y z
N MET A 1 -27.25 0.08 -4.04
CA MET A 1 -27.50 1.45 -3.55
C MET A 1 -26.56 2.38 -4.30
N ASN A 2 -27.10 3.31 -5.09
CA ASN A 2 -26.29 4.33 -5.77
C ASN A 2 -26.08 5.45 -4.76
N GLU A 3 -25.06 5.35 -3.91
CA GLU A 3 -24.66 6.51 -3.13
C GLU A 3 -24.12 7.57 -4.10
N PRO A 4 -24.64 8.81 -4.06
CA PRO A 4 -24.18 9.86 -4.94
C PRO A 4 -22.73 10.21 -4.61
N ASN A 5 -21.89 10.30 -5.64
CA ASN A 5 -20.50 10.75 -5.50
C ASN A 5 -20.43 12.07 -4.71
N LYS A 6 -19.63 12.11 -3.65
CA LYS A 6 -19.39 13.33 -2.88
C LYS A 6 -18.35 14.19 -3.60
N ARG A 7 -18.70 15.45 -3.88
CA ARG A 7 -17.75 16.42 -4.47
C ARG A 7 -16.71 16.84 -3.43
N SER A 8 -15.44 16.73 -3.80
CA SER A 8 -14.27 17.18 -3.02
C SER A 8 -13.35 18.01 -3.90
N THR A 9 -12.68 19.01 -3.31
CA THR A 9 -11.66 19.81 -3.98
C THR A 9 -10.28 19.39 -3.47
N VAL A 10 -9.36 19.08 -4.38
CA VAL A 10 -7.99 18.68 -4.07
C VAL A 10 -7.04 19.56 -4.86
N TYR A 11 -5.99 20.05 -4.20
CA TYR A 11 -4.93 20.82 -4.85
C TYR A 11 -3.83 19.87 -5.30
N PHE A 12 -3.43 19.99 -6.56
CA PHE A 12 -2.29 19.25 -7.13
C PHE A 12 -1.20 20.24 -7.50
N GLU A 13 0.06 19.83 -7.32
CA GLU A 13 1.18 20.53 -7.95
C GLU A 13 0.99 20.56 -9.48
N PRO A 14 1.40 21.65 -10.17
CA PRO A 14 1.14 21.80 -11.61
C PRO A 14 1.65 20.63 -12.46
N ASP A 15 2.86 20.14 -12.16
CA ASP A 15 3.50 19.05 -12.90
C ASP A 15 2.81 17.71 -12.63
N LEU A 16 2.39 17.47 -11.39
CA LEU A 16 1.64 16.27 -11.02
C LEU A 16 0.25 16.25 -11.68
N HIS A 17 -0.44 17.39 -11.69
CA HIS A 17 -1.72 17.51 -12.39
C HIS A 17 -1.58 17.23 -13.89
N ARG A 18 -0.51 17.74 -14.52
CA ARG A 18 -0.20 17.46 -15.92
C ARG A 18 0.03 15.97 -16.16
N ALA A 19 0.81 15.30 -15.30
CA ALA A 19 1.04 13.87 -15.37
C ALA A 19 -0.27 13.07 -15.21
N LEU A 20 -1.10 13.42 -14.23
CA LEU A 20 -2.41 12.80 -14.01
C LEU A 20 -3.33 12.96 -15.22
N ARG A 21 -3.35 14.14 -15.85
CA ARG A 21 -4.14 14.39 -17.06
C ARG A 21 -3.68 13.53 -18.24
N MET A 22 -2.37 13.39 -18.44
CA MET A 22 -1.83 12.50 -19.47
C MET A 22 -2.18 11.04 -19.20
N LYS A 23 -2.03 10.58 -17.95
CA LYS A 23 -2.40 9.23 -17.54
C LYS A 23 -3.89 8.96 -17.79
N ALA A 24 -4.76 9.87 -17.34
CA ALA A 24 -6.21 9.79 -17.53
C ALA A 24 -6.60 9.63 -19.01
N ALA A 25 -5.99 10.44 -19.89
CA ALA A 25 -6.19 10.34 -21.34
C ALA A 25 -5.72 9.00 -21.90
N SER A 26 -4.53 8.53 -21.50
CA SER A 26 -3.97 7.27 -21.97
C SER A 26 -4.76 6.04 -21.54
N THR A 27 -5.41 6.10 -20.36
CA THR A 27 -6.18 4.99 -19.80
C THR A 27 -7.69 5.13 -20.01
N GLN A 28 -8.14 6.15 -20.75
CA GLN A 28 -9.57 6.44 -20.99
C GLN A 28 -10.40 6.50 -19.69
N CYS A 29 -9.84 7.10 -18.64
CA CYS A 29 -10.48 7.25 -17.33
C CYS A 29 -10.50 8.72 -16.92
N SER A 30 -11.33 9.11 -15.95
CA SER A 30 -11.27 10.45 -15.39
C SER A 30 -10.14 10.61 -14.36
N ILE A 31 -9.72 11.85 -14.09
CA ILE A 31 -8.77 12.12 -12.99
C ILE A 31 -9.36 11.68 -11.64
N SER A 32 -10.66 11.90 -11.43
CA SER A 32 -11.36 11.45 -10.22
C SER A 32 -11.29 9.93 -10.04
N ASP A 33 -11.43 9.15 -11.12
CA ASP A 33 -11.30 7.70 -11.06
C ASP A 33 -9.88 7.27 -10.69
N LEU A 34 -8.86 7.93 -11.25
CA LEU A 34 -7.46 7.66 -10.90
C LEU A 34 -7.18 7.96 -9.43
N VAL A 35 -7.67 9.09 -8.92
CA VAL A 35 -7.53 9.49 -7.51
C VAL A 35 -8.25 8.50 -6.61
N ASN A 36 -9.50 8.15 -6.91
CA ASN A 36 -10.27 7.16 -6.14
C ASN A 36 -9.59 5.79 -6.12
N ARG A 37 -9.01 5.35 -7.23
CA ARG A 37 -8.23 4.10 -7.30
C ARG A 37 -6.99 4.17 -6.42
N ALA A 38 -6.23 5.25 -6.50
CA ALA A 38 -5.03 5.42 -5.68
C ALA A 38 -5.36 5.41 -4.18
N VAL A 39 -6.39 6.15 -3.77
CA VAL A 39 -6.85 6.18 -2.37
C VAL A 39 -7.29 4.80 -1.89
N ARG A 40 -8.08 4.08 -2.70
CA ARG A 40 -8.49 2.70 -2.35
C ARG A 40 -7.29 1.77 -2.21
N GLN A 41 -6.31 1.88 -3.10
CA GLN A 41 -5.12 1.04 -3.06
C GLN A 41 -4.33 1.26 -1.78
N VAL A 42 -4.09 2.52 -1.38
CA VAL A 42 -3.42 2.84 -0.11
C VAL A 42 -4.16 2.26 1.08
N LEU A 43 -5.50 2.37 1.12
CA LEU A 43 -6.30 1.79 2.21
C LEU A 43 -6.26 0.26 2.24
N ILE A 44 -6.11 -0.39 1.09
CA ILE A 44 -5.95 -1.86 1.01
C ILE A 44 -4.57 -2.24 1.53
N GLU A 45 -3.51 -1.53 1.12
CA GLU A 45 -2.14 -1.74 1.59
C GLU A 45 -2.07 -1.59 3.13
N ASP A 46 -2.69 -0.55 3.69
CA ASP A 46 -2.78 -0.36 5.15
C ASP A 46 -3.47 -1.56 5.84
N GLN A 47 -4.52 -2.11 5.22
CA GLN A 47 -5.24 -3.26 5.77
C GLN A 47 -4.42 -4.56 5.68
N GLU A 48 -3.62 -4.71 4.63
CA GLU A 48 -2.68 -5.83 4.47
C GLU A 48 -1.56 -5.76 5.51
N ASP A 49 -1.05 -4.57 5.81
CA ASP A 49 -0.06 -4.35 6.87
C ASP A 49 -0.62 -4.75 8.24
N LEU A 50 -1.82 -4.30 8.58
CA LEU A 50 -2.49 -4.69 9.82
C LEU A 50 -2.65 -6.21 9.92
N ARG A 51 -3.03 -6.86 8.83
CA ARG A 51 -3.17 -8.31 8.78
C ARG A 51 -1.83 -9.02 8.96
N ALA A 52 -0.76 -8.51 8.35
CA ALA A 52 0.59 -9.04 8.55
C ALA A 52 1.02 -8.96 10.02
N PHE A 53 0.64 -7.91 10.76
CA PHE A 53 0.86 -7.87 12.20
C PHE A 53 0.07 -8.94 12.95
N GLU A 54 -1.21 -9.13 12.62
CA GLU A 54 -2.07 -10.15 13.24
C GLU A 54 -1.53 -11.57 12.99
N ASP A 55 -1.16 -11.89 11.76
CA ASP A 55 -0.61 -13.21 11.39
C ASP A 55 0.71 -13.50 12.13
N ARG A 56 1.52 -12.46 12.37
CA ARG A 56 2.80 -12.57 13.10
C ARG A 56 2.65 -12.72 14.61
N VAL A 57 1.47 -12.49 15.18
CA VAL A 57 1.23 -12.74 16.62
C VAL A 57 1.46 -14.22 16.98
N ALA A 58 1.17 -15.13 16.04
CA ALA A 58 1.37 -16.56 16.23
C ALA A 58 2.82 -17.02 15.97
N GLU A 59 3.70 -16.16 15.47
CA GLU A 59 5.09 -16.52 15.22
C GLU A 59 5.83 -16.74 16.55
N PRO A 60 6.55 -17.86 16.70
CA PRO A 60 7.37 -18.09 17.89
C PRO A 60 8.50 -17.07 17.94
N THR A 61 8.75 -16.54 19.13
CA THR A 61 9.93 -15.70 19.36
C THR A 61 11.17 -16.58 19.46
N MET A 62 12.29 -16.11 18.93
CA MET A 62 13.59 -16.78 18.99
C MET A 62 14.57 -15.90 19.77
N SER A 63 15.33 -16.51 20.69
CA SER A 63 16.39 -15.80 21.41
C SER A 63 17.55 -15.49 20.47
N TYR A 64 18.34 -14.48 20.83
CA TYR A 64 19.52 -14.13 20.06
C TYR A 64 20.55 -15.27 20.01
N GLU A 65 20.70 -16.03 21.10
CA GLU A 65 21.58 -17.21 21.15
C GLU A 65 21.10 -18.30 20.17
N ALA A 66 19.81 -18.62 20.16
CA ALA A 66 19.24 -19.60 19.24
C ALA A 66 19.39 -19.18 17.77
N LEU A 67 19.27 -17.87 17.48
CA LEU A 67 19.54 -17.32 16.16
C LEU A 67 21.01 -17.52 15.74
N LEU A 68 21.97 -17.26 16.63
CA LEU A 68 23.39 -17.42 16.32
C LEU A 68 23.78 -18.88 16.07
N ASP A 69 23.21 -19.80 16.83
CA ASP A 69 23.43 -21.23 16.64
C ASP A 69 22.82 -21.73 15.33
N ASP A 70 21.62 -21.27 14.96
CA ASP A 70 20.99 -21.55 13.65
C ASP A 70 21.86 -21.04 12.48
N LEU A 71 22.36 -19.81 12.57
CA LEU A 71 23.24 -19.22 11.55
C LEU A 71 24.55 -20.00 11.39
N LYS A 72 25.17 -20.46 12.48
CA LYS A 72 26.35 -21.33 12.44
C LYS A 72 26.03 -22.69 11.81
N ALA A 73 24.90 -23.29 12.19
CA ALA A 73 24.46 -24.58 11.65
C ALA A 73 24.24 -24.53 10.13
N HIS A 74 23.83 -23.39 9.61
CA HIS A 74 23.64 -23.14 8.19
C HIS A 74 24.85 -22.51 7.48
N GLY A 75 26.00 -22.41 8.14
CA GLY A 75 27.26 -21.93 7.55
C GLY A 75 27.24 -20.46 7.14
N LYS A 76 26.35 -19.66 7.76
CA LYS A 76 26.28 -18.20 7.56
C LYS A 76 27.14 -17.43 8.56
N LEU A 77 27.66 -18.12 9.58
CA LEU A 77 28.66 -17.71 10.56
C LEU A 77 29.66 -18.85 10.75
#